data_AF-A0A7X9GRA2-F1
#
_entry.id   AF-A0A7X9GRA2-F1
#
_cell.length_a   1.000
_cell.length_b   1.000
_cell.length_c   1.000
_cell.angle_alpha   90.00
_cell.angle_beta   90.00
_cell.angle_gamma   90.00
#
_symmetry.space_group_name_H-M   'P 1'
#
loop_
_entity.id
_entity.type
_entity.pdbx_description
1 polymer ?
#
loop_
_entity_poly.entity_id
_entity_poly.type
_entity_poly.pdbx_seq_one_letter_code
_entity_poly.pdbx_strand_id
1 'polypeptide(L)'
;MEGKYVNTITPIRYDLKGERLEQRSTELSELIKKKVLLEVEKSEYNKIKGAEIKAVQEMIEKIAENLSNGFEIIDTSCKKRKNYALSVWEFISNETGEIFKTLPFDDDDYQTSIEDYDDEY
;
A
#
# COMPACT_ATOMS: atom_id res chain seq x y z
N MET A 1 -13.10 -69.47 -29.99
CA MET A 1 -12.29 -68.90 -28.89
C MET A 1 -11.98 -67.47 -29.27
N GLU A 2 -12.63 -66.51 -28.61
CA GLU A 2 -12.38 -65.09 -28.85
C GLU A 2 -11.10 -64.68 -28.13
N GLY A 3 -10.13 -64.17 -28.89
CA GLY A 3 -8.86 -63.68 -28.35
C GLY A 3 -9.08 -62.44 -27.51
N LYS A 4 -8.69 -62.49 -26.25
CA LYS A 4 -8.64 -61.30 -25.38
C LYS A 4 -7.47 -60.42 -25.82
N TYR A 5 -7.77 -59.25 -26.38
CA TYR A 5 -6.78 -58.20 -26.58
C TYR A 5 -6.42 -57.60 -25.22
N VAL A 6 -5.21 -57.85 -24.76
CA VAL A 6 -4.66 -57.18 -23.58
C VAL A 6 -4.06 -55.86 -24.06
N ASN A 7 -4.78 -54.75 -23.82
CA ASN A 7 -4.26 -53.40 -23.99
C ASN A 7 -3.27 -53.04 -22.86
N THR A 8 -2.21 -53.83 -22.74
CA THR A 8 -1.05 -53.48 -21.91
C THR A 8 -0.15 -52.58 -22.74
N ILE A 9 -0.20 -51.26 -22.45
CA ILE A 9 0.77 -50.29 -22.95
C ILE A 9 2.13 -50.73 -22.40
N THR A 10 2.89 -51.44 -23.23
CA THR A 10 4.24 -51.89 -22.86
C THR A 10 5.18 -50.70 -23.11
N PRO A 11 5.82 -50.13 -22.08
CA PRO A 11 6.68 -48.98 -22.26
C PRO A 11 7.92 -49.40 -23.06
N ILE A 12 8.03 -48.91 -24.29
CA ILE A 12 9.22 -49.10 -25.11
C ILE A 12 10.25 -48.05 -24.69
N ARG A 13 11.42 -48.51 -24.22
CA ARG A 13 12.54 -47.66 -23.85
C ARG A 13 13.43 -47.45 -25.07
N TYR A 14 13.48 -46.22 -25.57
CA TYR A 14 14.41 -45.83 -26.63
C TYR A 14 15.65 -45.20 -26.03
N ASP A 15 16.80 -45.51 -26.62
CA ASP A 15 18.06 -44.85 -26.32
C ASP A 15 18.09 -43.47 -26.99
N LEU A 16 18.11 -42.40 -26.19
CA LEU A 16 18.06 -41.02 -26.68
C LEU A 16 19.48 -40.53 -26.98
N LYS A 17 19.83 -40.39 -28.25
CA LYS A 17 21.19 -40.06 -28.72
C LYS A 17 21.18 -39.07 -29.88
N GLY A 18 22.33 -38.44 -30.14
CA GLY A 18 22.54 -37.52 -31.27
C GLY A 18 21.62 -36.30 -31.24
N GLU A 19 21.16 -35.86 -32.41
CA GLU A 19 20.31 -34.66 -32.57
C GLU A 19 19.04 -34.69 -31.70
N ARG A 20 18.43 -35.87 -31.51
CA ARG A 20 17.23 -36.00 -30.65
C ARG A 20 17.52 -35.73 -29.17
N LEU A 21 18.71 -36.10 -28.69
CA LEU A 21 19.14 -35.78 -27.34
C LEU A 21 19.38 -34.27 -27.19
N GLU A 22 20.02 -33.65 -28.17
CA GLU A 22 20.28 -32.21 -28.18
C GLU A 22 18.98 -31.39 -28.25
N GLN A 23 18.02 -31.80 -29.07
CA GLN A 23 16.69 -31.18 -29.14
C GLN A 23 15.97 -31.24 -27.79
N ARG A 24 15.94 -32.42 -27.15
CA ARG A 24 15.31 -32.56 -25.82
C ARG A 24 16.06 -31.81 -24.72
N SER A 25 17.38 -31.75 -24.80
CA SER A 25 18.20 -30.96 -23.88
C SER A 25 17.90 -29.46 -24.03
N THR A 26 17.75 -28.98 -25.27
CA THR A 26 17.38 -27.59 -25.56
C THR A 26 15.97 -27.27 -25.04
N GLU A 27 14.99 -28.11 -25.36
CA GLU A 27 13.60 -27.98 -24.88
C GLU A 27 13.55 -27.96 -23.34
N LEU A 28 14.29 -28.84 -22.68
CA LEU A 28 14.37 -28.86 -21.22
C LEU A 28 14.97 -27.56 -20.66
N SER A 29 16.04 -27.05 -21.29
CA SER A 29 16.66 -25.79 -20.89
C SER A 29 15.69 -24.61 -21.02
N GLU A 30 14.92 -24.55 -22.10
CA GLU A 30 13.88 -23.53 -22.31
C GLU A 30 12.76 -23.61 -21.27
N LEU A 31 12.28 -24.82 -20.97
CA LEU A 31 11.26 -25.03 -19.94
C LEU A 31 11.76 -24.65 -18.55
N ILE A 32 13.02 -24.94 -18.22
CA ILE A 32 13.63 -24.53 -16.95
C ILE A 32 13.69 -23.00 -16.87
N LYS A 33 14.16 -22.32 -17.93
CA LYS A 33 14.19 -20.86 -17.98
C LYS A 33 12.80 -20.26 -17.79
N LYS A 34 11.80 -20.79 -18.50
CA LYS A 34 10.41 -20.36 -18.38
C LYS A 34 9.87 -20.56 -16.97
N LYS A 35 10.18 -21.70 -16.34
CA LYS A 35 9.78 -21.97 -14.96
C LYS A 35 10.37 -20.93 -14.00
N VAL A 36 11.67 -20.62 -14.12
CA VAL A 36 12.33 -19.64 -13.26
C VAL A 36 11.69 -18.26 -13.41
N LEU A 37 11.39 -17.82 -14.64
CA LEU A 37 10.70 -16.56 -14.88
C LEU A 37 9.33 -16.51 -14.17
N LEU A 38 8.52 -17.57 -14.31
CA LEU A 38 7.23 -17.67 -13.64
C LEU A 38 7.35 -17.67 -12.11
N GLU A 39 8.40 -18.27 -11.54
CA GLU A 39 8.65 -18.23 -10.10
C GLU A 39 9.00 -16.82 -9.60
N VAL A 40 9.76 -16.05 -10.39
CA VAL A 40 10.06 -14.64 -10.10
C VAL A 40 8.78 -13.80 -10.15
N GLU A 41 8.00 -13.91 -11.23
CA GLU A 41 6.73 -13.19 -11.38
C GLU A 41 5.76 -13.50 -10.23
N LYS A 42 5.64 -14.78 -9.85
CA LYS A 42 4.83 -15.20 -8.69
C LYS A 42 5.31 -14.57 -7.39
N SER A 43 6.62 -14.52 -7.17
CA SER A 43 7.20 -13.90 -5.98
C SER A 43 6.90 -12.39 -5.92
N GLU A 44 7.04 -11.68 -7.04
CA GLU A 44 6.70 -10.25 -7.11
C GLU A 44 5.21 -10.00 -6.88
N TYR A 45 4.35 -10.78 -7.53
CA TYR A 45 2.90 -10.71 -7.33
C TYR A 45 2.52 -10.92 -5.85
N ASN A 46 3.12 -11.92 -5.20
CA ASN A 46 2.88 -12.20 -3.79
C ASN A 46 3.36 -11.06 -2.88
N LYS A 47 4.47 -10.38 -3.22
CA LYS A 47 4.91 -9.20 -2.46
C LYS A 47 3.90 -8.06 -2.56
N ILE A 48 3.43 -7.76 -3.77
CA ILE A 48 2.45 -6.70 -4.02
C ILE A 48 1.14 -7.01 -3.30
N LYS A 49 0.58 -8.22 -3.52
CA LYS A 49 -0.68 -8.63 -2.87
C LYS A 49 -0.54 -8.79 -1.36
N GLY A 50 0.61 -9.25 -0.87
CA GLY A 50 0.90 -9.29 0.56
C GLY A 50 0.89 -7.90 1.19
N ALA A 51 1.45 -6.90 0.51
CA ALA A 51 1.41 -5.51 0.97
C ALA A 51 -0.02 -4.94 0.96
N GLU A 52 -0.80 -5.19 -0.09
CA GLU A 52 -2.21 -4.78 -0.16
C GLU A 52 -3.05 -5.40 0.97
N ILE A 53 -2.90 -6.71 1.21
CA ILE A 53 -3.59 -7.41 2.30
C ILE A 53 -3.21 -6.81 3.64
N LYS A 54 -1.93 -6.53 3.86
CA LYS A 54 -1.46 -5.93 5.11
C LYS A 54 -2.06 -4.53 5.33
N ALA A 55 -2.11 -3.70 4.30
CA ALA A 55 -2.72 -2.37 4.39
C ALA A 55 -4.21 -2.45 4.75
N VAL A 56 -4.96 -3.39 4.14
CA VAL A 56 -6.37 -3.61 4.48
C VAL A 56 -6.52 -4.11 5.93
N GLN A 57 -5.65 -5.01 6.37
CA GLN A 57 -5.64 -5.51 7.74
C GLN A 57 -5.41 -4.38 8.76
N GLU A 58 -4.44 -3.50 8.51
CA GLU A 58 -4.17 -2.33 9.36
C GLU A 58 -5.39 -1.39 9.43
N MET A 59 -6.12 -1.21 8.33
CA MET A 59 -7.37 -0.42 8.34
C MET A 59 -8.47 -1.09 9.16
N ILE A 60 -8.63 -2.42 9.05
CA ILE A 60 -9.61 -3.19 9.83
C ILE A 60 -9.30 -3.04 11.32
N GLU A 61 -8.03 -3.19 11.71
CA GLU A 61 -7.58 -3.08 13.10
C GLU A 61 -7.85 -1.67 13.65
N LYS A 62 -7.54 -0.62 12.90
CA LYS A 62 -7.83 0.77 13.29
C LYS A 62 -9.33 0.99 13.51
N ILE A 63 -10.18 0.49 12.60
CA ILE A 63 -11.64 0.61 12.73
C ILE A 63 -12.15 -0.17 13.95
N ALA A 64 -11.64 -1.39 14.16
CA ALA A 64 -12.02 -2.21 15.31
C ALA A 64 -11.61 -1.55 16.63
N GLU A 65 -10.43 -0.94 16.69
CA GLU A 65 -9.97 -0.17 17.85
C GLU A 65 -10.87 1.04 18.11
N ASN A 66 -11.21 1.83 17.09
CA ASN A 66 -12.14 2.96 17.21
C ASN A 66 -13.50 2.51 17.76
N LEU A 67 -14.03 1.39 17.26
CA LEU A 67 -15.29 0.80 17.74
C LEU A 67 -15.20 0.37 19.20
N SER A 68 -14.09 -0.26 19.61
CA SER A 68 -13.86 -0.70 20.99
C SER A 68 -13.72 0.48 21.95
N ASN A 69 -13.04 1.53 21.52
CA ASN A 69 -12.79 2.72 22.35
C ASN A 69 -14.00 3.67 22.40
N GLY A 70 -14.94 3.54 21.46
CA GLY A 70 -16.16 4.36 21.39
C GLY A 70 -15.91 5.79 20.87
N PHE A 71 -14.73 6.07 20.35
CA PHE A 71 -14.37 7.34 19.70
C PHE A 71 -13.38 7.10 18.57
N GLU A 72 -13.35 8.02 17.60
CA GLU A 72 -12.43 8.00 16.47
C GLU A 72 -11.48 9.20 16.55
N ILE A 73 -10.19 8.96 16.29
CA ILE A 73 -9.19 10.03 16.13
C ILE A 73 -9.07 10.36 14.65
N ILE A 74 -9.52 11.56 14.27
CA ILE A 74 -9.41 12.11 12.92
C ILE A 74 -8.36 13.22 12.95
N ASP A 75 -7.28 13.04 12.17
CA ASP A 75 -6.32 14.11 11.92
C ASP A 75 -6.96 15.14 11.00
N THR A 76 -7.31 16.31 11.54
CA THR A 76 -7.90 17.40 10.77
C THR A 76 -6.90 18.52 10.54
N SER A 77 -6.88 19.07 9.32
CA SER A 77 -6.13 20.29 9.04
C SER A 77 -6.91 21.51 9.56
N CYS A 78 -6.22 22.42 10.24
CA CYS A 78 -6.85 23.60 10.81
C CYS A 78 -6.20 24.90 10.37
N LYS A 79 -7.03 25.94 10.30
CA LYS A 79 -6.61 27.34 10.20
C LYS A 79 -6.51 27.92 11.61
N LYS A 80 -5.39 28.56 11.89
CA LYS A 80 -5.15 29.28 13.15
C LYS A 80 -5.47 30.76 12.94
N ARG A 81 -6.39 31.35 13.72
CA ARG A 81 -6.84 32.76 13.62
C ARG A 81 -6.67 33.49 14.95
N LYS A 82 -6.11 34.71 14.95
CA LYS A 82 -6.10 35.61 16.12
C LYS A 82 -7.50 36.23 16.30
N ASN A 83 -8.14 36.03 17.44
CA ASN A 83 -9.35 36.75 17.84
C ASN A 83 -9.01 37.74 18.96
N TYR A 84 -8.70 38.98 18.58
CA TYR A 84 -8.31 40.03 19.52
C TYR A 84 -9.42 40.44 20.49
N ALA A 85 -10.70 40.33 20.10
CA ALA A 85 -11.82 40.69 20.98
C ALA A 85 -11.92 39.76 22.19
N LEU A 86 -11.52 38.50 22.02
CA LEU A 86 -11.53 37.48 23.06
C LEU A 86 -10.13 37.17 23.62
N SER A 87 -9.07 37.77 23.06
CA SER A 87 -7.66 37.49 23.39
C SER A 87 -7.30 36.00 23.31
N VAL A 88 -7.77 35.33 22.25
CA VAL A 88 -7.51 33.90 22.01
C VAL A 88 -7.10 33.62 20.58
N TRP A 89 -6.29 32.58 20.41
CA TRP A 89 -6.15 31.84 19.16
C TRP A 89 -7.32 30.88 18.98
N GLU A 90 -7.94 30.92 17.81
CA GLU A 90 -8.96 29.97 17.41
C GLU A 90 -8.38 28.99 16.38
N PHE A 91 -8.65 27.71 16.59
CA PHE A 91 -8.31 26.63 15.68
C PHE A 91 -9.59 26.18 14.98
N ILE A 92 -9.69 26.53 13.70
CA ILE A 92 -10.87 26.34 12.87
C ILE A 92 -10.64 25.15 11.95
N SER A 93 -11.55 24.18 11.94
CA SER A 93 -11.50 23.07 11.00
C SER A 93 -11.62 23.57 9.57
N ASN A 94 -10.74 23.13 8.67
CA ASN A 94 -10.86 23.47 7.26
C ASN A 94 -12.07 22.83 6.58
N GLU A 95 -12.56 21.71 7.11
CA GLU A 95 -13.67 20.95 6.52
C GLU A 95 -15.04 21.48 6.95
N THR A 96 -15.21 21.76 8.25
CA THR A 96 -16.51 22.18 8.80
C THR A 96 -16.61 23.68 9.02
N GLY A 97 -15.47 24.38 9.10
CA GLY A 97 -15.44 25.81 9.47
C GLY A 97 -15.71 26.06 10.96
N GLU A 98 -15.81 25.02 11.78
CA GLU A 98 -16.10 25.15 13.22
C GLU A 98 -14.82 25.36 14.04
N ILE A 99 -14.93 26.13 15.12
CA ILE A 99 -13.86 26.32 16.11
C ILE A 99 -13.91 25.14 17.08
N PHE A 100 -12.91 24.26 17.03
CA PHE A 100 -12.86 23.09 17.92
C PHE A 100 -11.90 23.30 19.10
N LYS A 101 -11.04 24.32 19.05
CA LYS A 101 -10.15 24.68 20.15
C LYS A 101 -9.88 26.17 20.19
N THR A 102 -9.81 26.72 21.39
CA THR A 102 -9.29 28.05 21.67
C THR A 102 -8.11 27.96 22.64
N LEU A 103 -7.12 28.83 22.46
CA LEU A 103 -6.01 29.01 23.40
C LEU A 103 -5.88 30.49 23.74
N PRO A 104 -5.67 30.87 25.01
CA PRO A 104 -5.37 32.25 25.35
C PRO A 104 -4.10 32.71 24.64
N PHE A 105 -4.04 34.00 24.32
CA PHE A 105 -2.80 34.64 23.89
C PHE A 105 -1.72 34.54 24.97
N ASP A 106 -0.48 34.39 24.54
CA ASP A 106 0.68 34.70 25.36
C ASP A 106 1.10 36.17 25.21
N ASP A 107 2.09 36.60 25.99
CA ASP A 107 2.54 38.01 25.99
C ASP A 107 3.10 38.44 24.61
N ASP A 108 3.64 37.50 23.83
CA ASP A 108 4.22 37.75 22.51
C ASP A 108 3.14 37.85 21.41
N ASP A 109 1.98 37.22 21.61
CA ASP A 109 0.87 37.22 20.67
C ASP A 109 0.20 38.59 20.46
N TYR A 110 0.38 39.52 21.40
CA TYR A 110 -0.13 40.89 21.30
C TYR A 110 0.67 41.76 20.32
N GLN A 111 1.82 41.28 19.84
CA GLN A 111 2.57 41.99 18.81
C GLN A 111 1.81 41.93 17.47
N THR A 112 1.28 43.08 17.06
CA THR A 112 0.97 43.36 15.66
C THR A 112 2.28 43.68 14.98
N SER A 113 2.75 42.83 14.06
CA SER A 113 3.82 43.22 13.14
C SER A 113 3.33 44.46 12.39
N ILE A 114 3.90 45.61 12.70
CA ILE A 114 3.82 46.79 11.85
C ILE A 114 4.74 46.45 10.68
N GLU A 115 4.17 46.15 9.52
CA GLU A 115 4.94 46.22 8.29
C GLU A 115 5.25 47.71 8.09
N ASP A 116 6.50 48.09 8.36
CA ASP A 116 7.04 49.38 7.96
C ASP A 116 6.96 49.41 6.43
N TYR A 117 5.92 50.03 5.90
CA TYR A 117 5.90 50.44 4.49
C TYR A 117 6.95 51.55 4.36
N ASP A 118 8.15 51.18 3.92
CA ASP A 118 9.12 52.10 3.33
C ASP A 118 8.50 52.68 2.04
N ASP A 119 7.66 53.70 2.19
CA ASP A 119 7.35 54.65 1.12
C ASP A 119 8.59 55.54 0.92
N GLU A 120 9.63 55.00 0.27
CA GLU A 120 10.72 55.81 -0.29
C GLU A 120 10.17 56.68 -1.44
N TYR A 121 10.07 57.98 -1.18
CA TYR A 121 9.83 59.06 -2.14
C TYR A 121 11.13 59.54 -2.79
#